data_AF-Q5WQ35-F1
#
_entry.id   AF-Q5WQ35-F1
#
_cell.length_a   1.000
_cell.length_b   1.000
_cell.length_c   1.000
_cell.angle_alpha   90.00
_cell.angle_beta   90.00
_cell.angle_gamma   90.00
#
_symmetry.space_group_name_H-M   'P 1'
#
loop_
_entity.id
_entity.type
_entity.pdbx_description
1 polymer ?
#
loop_
_entity_poly.entity_id
_entity_poly.type
_entity_poly.pdbx_seq_one_letter_code
_entity_poly.pdbx_strand_id
1 'polypeptide(L)'
;NQVLCPMKKVIPLVADAMKRAQDETGEAKLFSANITADDHSEMIARGEYILETFGPDADKVAFLVDGYVGGPGMVTTARRYSPNQYLHYHRAG
;
A
#
# COMPACT_ATOMS: atom_id res chain seq x y z
N ASN A 1 -5.80 -3.83 8.69
CA ASN A 1 -7.04 -4.61 8.48
C ASN A 1 -7.65 -4.95 9.84
N GLN A 2 -7.93 -3.94 10.65
CA GLN A 2 -8.48 -4.10 11.99
C GLN A 2 -10.01 -4.16 11.87
N VAL A 3 -10.70 -4.78 12.82
CA VAL A 3 -12.17 -4.95 12.76
C VAL A 3 -12.93 -3.62 12.66
N LEU A 4 -12.40 -2.55 13.27
CA LEU A 4 -12.94 -1.19 13.21
C LEU A 4 -12.50 -0.38 11.99
N CYS A 5 -11.50 -0.86 11.25
CA CYS A 5 -10.95 -0.23 10.05
C CYS A 5 -10.60 -1.31 9.00
N PRO A 6 -11.62 -1.97 8.40
CA PRO A 6 -11.38 -3.05 7.45
C PRO A 6 -10.74 -2.49 6.18
N MET A 7 -9.70 -3.16 5.69
CA MET A 7 -8.94 -2.67 4.53
C MET A 7 -9.83 -2.49 3.31
N LYS A 8 -10.71 -3.46 3.03
CA LYS A 8 -11.65 -3.43 1.91
C LYS A 8 -12.73 -2.34 2.00
N LYS A 9 -12.85 -1.67 3.15
CA LYS A 9 -13.71 -0.48 3.31
C LYS A 9 -12.90 0.80 3.21
N VAL A 10 -11.68 0.83 3.76
CA VAL A 10 -10.90 2.08 3.89
C VAL A 10 -10.07 2.39 2.66
N ILE A 11 -9.47 1.41 1.99
CA ILE A 11 -8.68 1.67 0.77
C ILE A 11 -9.50 2.36 -0.33
N PRO A 12 -10.76 1.96 -0.62
CA PRO A 12 -11.61 2.71 -1.54
C PRO A 12 -11.88 4.16 -1.12
N LEU A 13 -12.03 4.42 0.18
CA LEU A 13 -12.23 5.77 0.71
C LEU A 13 -10.97 6.63 0.59
N VAL A 14 -9.78 6.02 0.73
CA VAL A 14 -8.50 6.72 0.51
C VAL A 14 -8.31 7.04 -0.97
N ALA A 15 -8.64 6.12 -1.87
CA ALA A 15 -8.57 6.37 -3.32
C ALA A 15 -9.53 7.50 -3.73
N ASP A 16 -10.77 7.51 -3.23
CA ASP A 16 -11.73 8.61 -3.43
C ASP A 16 -11.18 9.95 -2.87
N ALA A 17 -10.62 9.93 -1.65
CA ALA A 17 -10.06 11.12 -1.04
C ALA A 17 -8.86 11.68 -1.82
N MET A 18 -7.98 10.80 -2.31
CA MET A 18 -6.86 11.17 -3.17
C MET A 18 -7.38 11.85 -4.43
N LYS A 19 -8.35 11.22 -5.12
CA LYS A 19 -8.94 11.80 -6.33
C LYS A 19 -9.53 13.19 -6.07
N ARG A 20 -10.37 13.34 -5.05
CA ARG A 20 -10.95 14.65 -4.69
C ARG A 20 -9.89 15.71 -4.40
N ALA A 21 -8.83 15.33 -3.68
CA ALA A 21 -7.72 16.24 -3.38
C ALA A 21 -6.94 16.62 -4.66
N GLN A 22 -6.71 15.67 -5.58
CA GLN A 22 -6.07 15.98 -6.87
C GLN A 22 -6.93 16.90 -7.73
N ASP A 23 -8.25 16.66 -7.78
CA ASP A 23 -9.21 17.49 -8.53
C ASP A 23 -9.28 18.91 -7.96
N GLU A 24 -9.23 19.07 -6.63
CA GLU A 24 -9.29 20.37 -5.96
C GLU A 24 -8.00 21.17 -6.12
N THR A 25 -6.83 20.52 -6.02
CA THR A 25 -5.54 21.24 -5.99
C THR A 25 -4.82 21.26 -7.34
N GLY A 26 -5.21 20.40 -8.29
CA GLY A 26 -4.49 20.23 -9.57
C GLY A 26 -3.09 19.63 -9.41
N GLU A 27 -2.80 18.99 -8.27
CA GLU A 27 -1.47 18.43 -7.95
C GLU A 27 -1.58 16.94 -7.68
N ALA A 28 -0.59 16.16 -8.13
CA ALA A 28 -0.48 14.76 -7.77
C ALA A 28 -0.30 14.59 -6.26
N LYS A 29 -0.99 13.59 -5.68
CA LYS A 29 -0.85 13.21 -4.27
C LYS A 29 -0.34 11.77 -4.20
N LEU A 30 0.35 11.42 -3.12
CA LEU A 30 0.94 10.09 -2.92
C LEU A 30 0.37 9.44 -1.66
N PHE A 31 0.31 8.12 -1.65
CA PHE A 31 -0.08 7.35 -0.47
C PHE A 31 0.83 6.14 -0.28
N SER A 32 1.31 5.92 0.95
CA SER A 32 2.10 4.74 1.29
C SER A 32 1.26 3.76 2.10
N ALA A 33 0.84 2.67 1.46
CA ALA A 33 -0.06 1.69 2.04
C ALA A 33 0.72 0.57 2.74
N ASN A 34 0.41 0.30 4.01
CA ASN A 34 1.00 -0.81 4.75
C ASN A 34 0.47 -2.15 4.24
N ILE A 35 1.37 -3.00 3.72
CA ILE A 35 1.07 -4.36 3.26
C ILE A 35 1.68 -5.46 4.14
N THR A 36 2.35 -5.11 5.25
CA THR A 36 2.98 -6.08 6.16
C THR A 36 2.01 -7.15 6.65
N ALA A 37 2.41 -8.40 6.48
CA ALA A 37 1.77 -9.58 7.02
C ALA A 37 2.78 -10.72 7.10
N ASP A 38 2.60 -11.63 8.06
CA ASP A 38 3.44 -12.83 8.20
C ASP A 38 3.31 -13.75 6.99
N ASP A 39 2.10 -13.87 6.45
CA ASP A 39 1.80 -14.66 5.28
C ASP A 39 2.18 -13.88 4.00
N HIS A 40 3.08 -14.48 3.22
CA HIS A 40 3.48 -14.02 1.90
C HIS A 40 2.29 -13.77 0.96
N SER A 41 1.30 -14.68 0.96
CA SER A 41 0.12 -14.56 0.11
C SER A 41 -0.79 -13.41 0.53
N GLU A 42 -0.85 -13.10 1.83
CA GLU A 42 -1.59 -11.92 2.32
C GLU A 42 -0.91 -10.62 1.89
N MET A 43 0.43 -10.54 1.90
CA MET A 43 1.14 -9.36 1.38
C MET A 43 0.82 -9.10 -0.10
N ILE A 44 0.83 -10.15 -0.92
CA ILE A 44 0.49 -10.06 -2.35
C ILE A 44 -0.97 -9.64 -2.51
N ALA A 45 -1.90 -10.30 -1.82
CA ALA A 45 -3.32 -10.00 -1.92
C ALA A 45 -3.64 -8.55 -1.53
N ARG A 46 -2.96 -8.01 -0.50
CA ARG A 46 -3.08 -6.59 -0.14
C ARG A 46 -2.55 -5.68 -1.24
N GLY A 47 -1.35 -5.98 -1.75
CA GLY A 47 -0.72 -5.18 -2.80
C GLY A 47 -1.58 -5.12 -4.06
N GLU A 48 -2.04 -6.28 -4.57
CA GLU A 48 -2.91 -6.37 -5.75
C GLU A 48 -4.23 -5.63 -5.53
N TYR A 49 -4.89 -5.85 -4.39
CA TYR A 49 -6.13 -5.14 -4.06
C TYR A 49 -5.97 -3.63 -4.04
N ILE A 50 -4.86 -3.13 -3.47
CA ILE A 50 -4.57 -1.70 -3.42
C ILE A 50 -4.36 -1.16 -4.85
N LEU A 51 -3.52 -1.79 -5.68
CA LEU A 51 -3.28 -1.30 -7.04
C LEU A 51 -4.54 -1.35 -7.91
N GLU A 52 -5.34 -2.41 -7.81
CA GLU A 52 -6.63 -2.50 -8.49
C GLU A 52 -7.58 -1.38 -8.06
N THR A 53 -7.63 -1.08 -6.76
CA THR A 53 -8.52 -0.04 -6.21
C THR A 53 -8.09 1.37 -6.63
N PHE A 54 -6.79 1.66 -6.68
CA PHE A 54 -6.27 2.96 -7.13
C PHE A 54 -6.30 3.12 -8.65
N GLY A 55 -6.32 2.02 -9.41
CA GLY A 55 -6.55 2.02 -10.86
C GLY A 55 -5.57 2.96 -11.60
N PRO A 56 -6.05 4.02 -12.29
CA PRO A 56 -5.19 4.99 -12.97
C PRO A 56 -4.17 5.70 -12.07
N ASP A 57 -4.43 5.76 -10.76
CA ASP A 57 -3.54 6.37 -9.78
C ASP A 57 -2.62 5.36 -9.07
N ALA A 58 -2.55 4.11 -9.57
CA ALA A 58 -1.71 3.07 -8.98
C ALA A 58 -0.21 3.43 -8.97
N ASP A 59 0.26 4.29 -9.87
CA ASP A 59 1.63 4.81 -9.90
C ASP A 59 1.96 5.80 -8.76
N LYS A 60 0.93 6.26 -8.04
CA LYS A 60 1.05 7.19 -6.90
C LYS A 60 1.05 6.47 -5.55
N VAL A 61 1.05 5.14 -5.57
CA VAL A 61 1.06 4.31 -4.37
C VAL A 61 2.46 3.79 -4.09
N ALA A 62 2.89 3.91 -2.84
CA ALA A 62 4.05 3.21 -2.31
C ALA A 62 3.60 2.05 -1.41
N PHE A 63 4.40 1.00 -1.32
CA PHE A 63 4.16 -0.08 -0.36
C PHE A 63 5.06 0.07 0.85
N LEU A 64 4.43 0.26 2.01
CA LEU A 64 5.09 0.25 3.30
C LEU A 64 5.21 -1.19 3.81
N VAL A 65 6.42 -1.55 4.23
CA VAL A 65 6.72 -2.81 4.92
C VAL A 65 7.53 -2.53 6.18
N ASP A 66 7.03 -2.97 7.32
CA ASP A 66 7.74 -3.01 8.61
C ASP A 66 8.90 -4.02 8.56
N GLY A 67 10.01 -3.65 7.93
CA GLY A 67 11.09 -4.55 7.57
C GLY A 67 12.00 -4.98 8.72
N TYR A 68 11.96 -4.28 9.86
CA TYR A 68 12.72 -4.69 11.06
C TYR A 68 11.98 -5.81 11.80
N VAL A 69 10.77 -5.52 12.31
CA VAL A 69 9.93 -6.54 12.98
C VAL A 69 9.48 -7.68 12.07
N GLY A 70 9.20 -7.41 10.79
CA GLY A 70 8.80 -8.42 9.81
C GLY A 70 9.97 -9.18 9.16
N GLY A 71 11.19 -8.65 9.31
CA GLY A 71 12.41 -9.23 8.75
C GLY A 71 12.57 -9.08 7.22
N PRO A 72 13.74 -9.50 6.69
CA PRO A 72 14.12 -9.28 5.29
C PRO A 72 13.26 -10.07 4.29
N GLY A 73 12.56 -11.13 4.72
CA GLY A 73 11.67 -11.92 3.87
C GLY A 73 10.48 -11.10 3.35
N MET A 74 9.85 -10.30 4.21
CA MET A 74 8.72 -9.45 3.83
C MET A 74 9.15 -8.31 2.90
N VAL A 75 10.31 -7.71 3.18
CA VAL A 75 10.90 -6.67 2.32
C VAL A 75 11.18 -7.25 0.93
N THR A 76 11.75 -8.46 0.87
CA THR A 76 12.05 -9.13 -0.40
C THR A 76 10.78 -9.54 -1.15
N THR A 77 9.73 -9.95 -0.44
CA THR A 77 8.40 -10.20 -1.02
C THR A 77 7.91 -8.98 -1.78
N ALA A 78 7.79 -7.83 -1.11
CA ALA A 78 7.33 -6.59 -1.74
C ALA A 78 8.25 -6.16 -2.89
N ARG A 79 9.58 -6.23 -2.70
CA ARG A 79 10.57 -5.86 -3.72
C ARG A 79 10.45 -6.66 -5.01
N ARG A 80 10.17 -7.96 -4.92
CA ARG A 80 10.16 -8.88 -6.07
C ARG A 80 8.80 -8.98 -6.74
N TYR A 81 7.71 -8.94 -5.98
CA TYR A 81 6.36 -9.05 -6.52
C TYR A 81 5.81 -7.72 -7.07
N SER A 82 6.26 -6.59 -6.52
CA SER A 82 5.81 -5.27 -6.98
C SER A 82 7.00 -4.36 -7.29
N PRO A 83 7.90 -4.76 -8.21
CA PRO A 83 9.15 -4.05 -8.47
C PRO A 83 8.98 -2.64 -9.02
N ASN A 84 7.80 -2.33 -9.56
CA ASN A 84 7.47 -1.02 -10.11
C ASN A 84 6.84 -0.06 -9.09
N GLN A 85 6.56 -0.54 -7.86
CA GLN A 85 6.02 0.28 -6.77
C GLN A 85 7.17 0.70 -5.85
N TYR A 86 7.13 1.95 -5.37
CA TYR A 86 8.14 2.41 -4.41
C TYR A 86 8.06 1.58 -3.13
N LEU A 87 9.17 0.95 -2.74
CA LEU A 87 9.27 0.16 -1.51
C LEU A 87 9.69 1.04 -0.34
N HIS A 88 8.72 1.38 0.51
CA HIS A 88 8.93 2.14 1.74
C HIS A 88 9.27 1.18 2.89
N TYR A 89 10.57 1.06 3.20
CA TYR A 89 11.03 0.31 4.36
C TYR A 89 10.74 1.11 5.65
N HIS A 90 9.84 0.59 6.48
CA HIS A 90 9.59 1.12 7.82
C HIS A 90 10.35 0.29 8.86
N ARG A 91 10.97 0.97 9.84
CA ARG A 91 11.96 0.37 10.76
C ARG A 91 11.47 0.23 12.20
N ALA A 92 10.16 0.03 12.41
CA ALA A 92 9.61 -0.13 13.75
C ALA A 92 10.31 -1.27 14.52
N GLY A 93 10.69 -0.99 15.76
CA GLY A 93 11.49 -1.83 16.66
C GLY A 93 12.61 -1.04 17.31
#